data_AF-A0A522B0W7-F1
#
_entry.id   AF-A0A522B0W7-F1
#
_cell.length_a   1.000
_cell.length_b   1.000
_cell.length_c   1.000
_cell.angle_alpha   90.00
_cell.angle_beta   90.00
_cell.angle_gamma   90.00
#
_symmetry.space_group_name_H-M   'P 1'
#
loop_
_entity.id
_entity.type
_entity.pdbx_description
1 polymer ?
#
loop_
_entity_poly.entity_id
_entity_poly.type
_entity_poly.pdbx_seq_one_letter_code
_entity_poly.pdbx_strand_id
1 'polypeptide(L)'
;MGASALSADPEEYRARLADQPDDQLDVWAAELMRDVAKRRGVVRVVDGFRRSARLSEAEFEHVFASGGGAPATLGRDAAGNLIVPTISLFALVPGLRARTTDSRARLTDFLVAHFDELVYV
;
A
#
# COMPACT_ATOMS: atom_id res chain seq x y z
N MET A 1 -3.39 -30.15 4.29
CA MET A 1 -4.26 -28.99 4.02
C MET A 1 -3.45 -28.05 3.15
N GLY A 2 -3.73 -28.08 1.84
CA GLY A 2 -2.84 -27.55 0.80
C GLY A 2 -2.90 -26.03 0.69
N ALA A 3 -1.75 -25.44 0.40
CA ALA A 3 -1.56 -24.02 0.13
C ALA A 3 -2.26 -23.60 -1.17
N SER A 4 -3.53 -23.21 -1.09
CA SER A 4 -4.27 -22.56 -2.19
C SER A 4 -5.15 -21.39 -1.70
N ALA A 5 -4.80 -20.78 -0.56
CA ALA A 5 -5.57 -19.66 -0.01
C ALA A 5 -5.45 -18.37 -0.83
N LEU A 6 -4.44 -18.29 -1.72
CA LEU A 6 -4.29 -17.22 -2.68
C LEU A 6 -5.04 -17.63 -3.95
N SER A 7 -5.99 -16.78 -4.37
CA SER A 7 -6.60 -16.87 -5.70
C SER A 7 -5.50 -17.09 -6.76
N ALA A 8 -5.76 -17.81 -7.85
CA ALA A 8 -4.81 -17.91 -8.97
C ALA A 8 -4.97 -16.76 -9.97
N ASP A 9 -5.99 -15.93 -9.79
CA ASP A 9 -6.43 -14.88 -10.70
C ASP A 9 -6.66 -13.55 -9.95
N PRO A 10 -6.10 -12.42 -10.43
CA PRO A 10 -6.36 -11.10 -9.88
C PRO A 10 -7.84 -10.68 -9.85
N GLU A 11 -8.67 -11.14 -10.79
CA GLU A 11 -10.11 -10.80 -10.78
C GLU A 11 -10.84 -11.52 -9.66
N GLU A 12 -10.64 -12.84 -9.53
CA GLU A 12 -11.14 -13.59 -8.37
C GLU A 12 -10.59 -13.04 -7.05
N TYR A 13 -9.32 -12.60 -7.00
CA TYR A 13 -8.76 -11.98 -5.82
C TYR A 13 -9.50 -10.68 -5.47
N ARG A 14 -9.74 -9.80 -6.45
CA ARG A 14 -10.52 -8.58 -6.25
C ARG A 14 -11.92 -8.88 -5.73
N ALA A 15 -12.59 -9.90 -6.26
CA ALA A 15 -13.91 -10.31 -5.79
C ALA A 15 -13.86 -10.73 -4.31
N ARG A 16 -12.87 -11.53 -3.92
CA ARG A 16 -12.67 -11.93 -2.52
C ARG A 16 -12.39 -10.74 -1.61
N LEU A 17 -11.60 -9.76 -2.05
CA LEU A 17 -11.35 -8.52 -1.29
C LEU A 17 -12.63 -7.70 -1.07
N ALA A 18 -13.56 -7.72 -2.03
CA ALA A 18 -14.81 -6.98 -1.94
C ALA A 18 -15.70 -7.47 -0.79
N ASP A 19 -15.58 -8.73 -0.39
CA ASP A 19 -16.32 -9.34 0.73
C ASP A 19 -15.68 -9.06 2.10
N GLN A 20 -14.49 -8.46 2.14
CA GLN A 20 -13.74 -8.25 3.38
C GLN A 20 -14.11 -6.93 4.05
N PRO A 21 -14.11 -6.88 5.39
CA PRO A 21 -14.33 -5.63 6.10
C PRO A 21 -13.13 -4.69 5.91
N ASP A 22 -13.36 -3.39 6.11
CA ASP A 22 -12.37 -2.35 5.83
C ASP A 22 -11.10 -2.46 6.70
N ASP A 23 -11.25 -2.89 7.95
CA ASP A 23 -10.15 -3.15 8.87
C ASP A 23 -9.25 -4.29 8.38
N GLN A 24 -9.81 -5.32 7.77
CA GLN A 24 -9.04 -6.42 7.19
C GLN A 24 -8.22 -5.95 5.98
N LEU A 25 -8.80 -5.11 5.11
CA LEU A 25 -8.10 -4.51 3.98
C LEU A 25 -6.94 -3.61 4.46
N ASP A 26 -7.18 -2.86 5.53
CA ASP A 26 -6.18 -1.96 6.13
C ASP A 26 -4.97 -2.75 6.67
N VAL A 27 -5.22 -3.85 7.38
CA VAL A 27 -4.18 -4.75 7.90
C VAL A 27 -3.37 -5.34 6.74
N TRP A 28 -4.03 -5.93 5.74
CA TRP A 28 -3.32 -6.56 4.63
C TRP A 28 -2.53 -5.58 3.80
N ALA A 29 -3.06 -4.38 3.53
CA ALA A 29 -2.32 -3.36 2.81
C ALA A 29 -1.05 -2.95 3.58
N ALA A 30 -1.14 -2.77 4.90
CA ALA A 30 0.01 -2.42 5.74
C ALA A 30 1.05 -3.55 5.82
N GLU A 31 0.62 -4.81 5.90
CA GLU A 31 1.51 -5.98 5.89
C GLU A 31 2.23 -6.13 4.55
N LEU A 32 1.49 -6.06 3.45
CA LEU A 32 2.04 -6.12 2.10
C LEU A 32 3.08 -5.01 1.86
N MET A 33 2.82 -3.78 2.30
CA MET A 33 3.81 -2.70 2.21
C MET A 33 5.12 -3.06 2.92
N ARG A 34 5.05 -3.68 4.11
CA ARG A 34 6.25 -4.11 4.84
C ARG A 34 6.98 -5.23 4.11
N ASP A 35 6.26 -6.17 3.54
CA ASP A 35 6.87 -7.30 2.83
C ASP A 35 7.51 -6.89 1.51
N VAL A 36 6.85 -6.02 0.75
CA VAL A 36 7.44 -5.39 -0.44
C VAL A 36 8.64 -4.53 -0.05
N ALA A 37 8.59 -3.77 1.05
CA ALA A 37 9.74 -3.00 1.51
C ALA A 37 10.96 -3.90 1.81
N LYS A 38 10.74 -5.04 2.48
CA LYS A 38 11.81 -6.01 2.80
C LYS A 38 12.39 -6.67 1.55
N ARG A 39 11.56 -7.03 0.57
CA ARG A 39 11.96 -7.82 -0.60
C ARG A 39 12.43 -6.98 -1.79
N ARG A 40 11.86 -5.78 -1.95
CA ARG A 40 12.01 -4.93 -3.15
C ARG A 40 12.48 -3.51 -2.84
N GLY A 41 12.54 -3.13 -1.55
CA GLY A 41 12.94 -1.80 -1.10
C GLY A 41 11.80 -0.78 -1.05
N VAL A 42 11.99 0.28 -0.27
CA VAL A 42 10.94 1.26 0.05
C VAL A 42 10.49 2.09 -1.15
N VAL A 43 11.38 2.36 -2.11
CA VAL A 43 11.04 3.09 -3.34
C VAL A 43 9.91 2.39 -4.09
N ARG A 44 9.95 1.05 -4.17
CA ARG A 44 8.91 0.25 -4.84
C ARG A 44 7.57 0.33 -4.11
N VAL A 45 7.58 0.37 -2.79
CA VAL A 45 6.36 0.56 -1.98
C VAL A 45 5.76 1.93 -2.23
N VAL A 46 6.56 2.99 -2.14
CA VAL A 46 6.09 4.37 -2.30
C VAL A 46 5.54 4.59 -3.70
N ASP A 47 6.27 4.16 -4.73
CA ASP A 47 5.84 4.28 -6.13
C ASP A 47 4.58 3.43 -6.41
N GLY A 48 4.56 2.17 -5.96
CA GLY A 48 3.42 1.26 -6.14
C GLY A 48 2.17 1.74 -5.42
N PHE A 49 2.30 2.21 -4.18
CA PHE A 49 1.19 2.79 -3.41
C PHE A 49 0.67 4.06 -4.07
N ARG A 50 1.56 4.99 -4.48
CA ARG A 50 1.15 6.22 -5.17
C ARG A 50 0.38 5.94 -6.46
N ARG A 51 0.86 5.03 -7.30
CA ARG A 51 0.17 4.70 -8.56
C ARG A 51 -1.20 4.07 -8.30
N SER A 52 -1.26 3.08 -7.40
CA SER A 52 -2.50 2.36 -7.09
C SER A 52 -3.53 3.26 -6.41
N ALA A 53 -3.08 4.12 -5.49
CA ALA A 53 -3.94 5.09 -4.82
C ALA A 53 -4.15 6.37 -5.63
N ARG A 54 -3.58 6.47 -6.84
CA ARG A 54 -3.71 7.61 -7.76
C ARG A 54 -3.31 8.94 -7.10
N LEU A 55 -2.15 8.96 -6.46
CA LEU A 55 -1.62 10.11 -5.72
C LEU A 55 -0.43 10.75 -6.45
N SER A 56 -0.48 12.06 -6.63
CA SER A 56 0.70 12.89 -6.86
C SER A 56 1.65 12.85 -5.64
N GLU A 57 2.86 13.41 -5.78
CA GLU A 57 3.80 13.50 -4.64
C GLU A 57 3.28 14.39 -3.51
N ALA A 58 2.67 15.52 -3.86
CA ALA A 58 2.07 16.43 -2.89
C ALA A 58 0.90 15.76 -2.14
N GLU A 59 0.05 15.02 -2.86
CA GLU A 59 -1.04 14.27 -2.23
C GLU A 59 -0.53 13.13 -1.35
N PHE A 60 0.56 12.46 -1.76
CA PHE A 60 1.22 11.46 -0.95
C PHE A 60 1.76 12.05 0.36
N GLU A 61 2.42 13.21 0.30
CA GLU A 61 2.90 13.91 1.50
C GLU A 61 1.74 14.24 2.45
N HIS A 62 0.62 14.75 1.94
CA HIS A 62 -0.57 15.02 2.75
C HIS A 62 -1.18 13.76 3.37
N VAL A 63 -1.26 12.66 2.61
CA VAL A 63 -1.70 11.36 3.12
C VAL A 63 -0.76 10.90 4.24
N PHE A 64 0.55 10.90 4.00
CA PHE A 64 1.55 10.49 4.98
C PHE A 64 1.46 11.32 6.27
N ALA A 65 1.36 12.65 6.15
CA ALA A 65 1.20 13.56 7.28
C ALA A 65 -0.09 13.27 8.08
N SER A 66 -1.21 13.08 7.36
CA SER A 66 -2.52 12.86 7.99
C SER A 66 -2.61 11.53 8.75
N GLY A 67 -1.80 10.54 8.37
CA GLY A 67 -1.70 9.27 9.08
C GLY A 67 -0.66 9.23 10.20
N GLY A 68 -0.06 10.39 10.55
CA GLY A 68 0.92 10.51 11.63
C GLY A 68 2.37 10.33 11.21
N GLY A 69 2.66 10.26 9.90
CA GLY A 69 4.01 10.34 9.38
C GLY A 69 4.60 11.74 9.53
N ALA A 70 5.89 11.85 9.84
CA ALA A 70 6.56 13.14 10.01
C ALA A 70 7.02 13.71 8.65
N PRO A 71 6.44 14.80 8.11
CA PRO A 71 6.75 15.28 6.76
C PRO A 71 8.23 15.59 6.52
N ALA A 72 8.93 16.04 7.57
CA ALA A 72 10.37 16.30 7.53
C ALA A 72 11.24 15.06 7.24
N THR A 73 10.67 13.86 7.30
CA THR A 73 11.36 12.60 6.96
C THR A 73 11.17 12.17 5.51
N LEU A 74 10.32 12.88 4.74
CA LEU A 74 10.26 12.68 3.29
C LEU A 74 11.56 13.16 2.66
N GLY A 75 12.03 12.39 1.69
CA GLY A 75 13.23 12.74 0.95
C GLY A 75 13.21 12.16 -0.44
N ARG A 76 14.35 12.32 -1.12
CA ARG A 76 14.63 11.66 -2.39
C ARG A 76 15.87 10.80 -2.27
N ASP A 77 15.88 9.66 -2.96
CA ASP A 77 17.10 8.91 -3.16
C ASP A 77 18.03 9.60 -4.19
N ALA A 78 19.19 9.00 -4.46
CA ALA A 78 20.16 9.54 -5.42
C ALA A 78 19.63 9.63 -6.86
N ALA A 79 18.58 8.85 -7.20
CA ALA A 79 17.93 8.87 -8.50
C ALA A 79 16.72 9.83 -8.55
N GLY A 80 16.44 10.54 -7.45
CA GLY A 80 15.32 11.48 -7.35
C GLY A 80 13.99 10.84 -6.97
N ASN A 81 13.94 9.55 -6.64
CA ASN A 81 12.71 8.87 -6.26
C ASN A 81 12.25 9.30 -4.87
N LEU A 82 10.95 9.53 -4.69
CA LEU A 82 10.38 9.82 -3.39
C LEU A 82 10.55 8.64 -2.42
N ILE A 83 11.04 8.92 -1.21
CA ILE A 83 11.22 7.93 -0.15
C ILE A 83 10.69 8.45 1.19
N VAL A 84 10.30 7.51 2.05
CA VAL A 84 10.03 7.71 3.48
C VAL A 84 10.77 6.62 4.26
N PRO A 85 11.05 6.80 5.57
CA PRO A 85 11.57 5.73 6.39
C PRO A 85 10.62 4.53 6.36
N THR A 86 11.14 3.32 6.17
CA THR A 86 10.34 2.09 6.10
C THR A 86 9.47 1.89 7.34
N ILE A 87 9.98 2.26 8.52
CA ILE A 87 9.23 2.19 9.78
C ILE A 87 7.99 3.07 9.75
N SER A 88 7.99 4.17 9.00
CA SER A 88 6.89 5.14 8.91
C SER A 88 5.81 4.75 7.91
N LEU A 89 5.95 3.63 7.19
CA LEU A 89 4.92 3.15 6.25
C LEU A 89 3.56 2.88 6.94
N PHE A 90 3.53 2.70 8.27
CA PHE A 90 2.28 2.56 9.03
C PHE A 90 1.33 3.75 8.83
N ALA A 91 1.85 4.93 8.47
CA ALA A 91 1.05 6.15 8.32
C ALA A 91 0.21 6.16 7.02
N LEU A 92 0.55 5.35 6.01
CA LEU A 92 -0.06 5.48 4.69
C LEU A 92 -1.54 5.06 4.66
N VAL A 93 -1.88 3.93 5.30
CA VAL A 93 -3.26 3.43 5.36
C VAL A 93 -4.18 4.38 6.16
N PRO A 94 -3.87 4.75 7.42
CA PRO A 94 -4.68 5.72 8.16
C PRO A 94 -4.78 7.07 7.45
N GLY A 95 -3.68 7.52 6.84
CA GLY A 95 -3.64 8.75 6.07
C GLY A 95 -4.58 8.75 4.87
N LEU A 96 -4.62 7.64 4.13
CA LEU A 96 -5.51 7.50 2.97
C LEU A 96 -6.97 7.46 3.41
N ARG A 97 -7.27 6.73 4.50
CA ARG A 97 -8.60 6.67 5.12
C ARG A 97 -9.09 8.05 5.57
N ALA A 98 -8.21 8.88 6.14
CA ALA A 98 -8.55 10.22 6.60
C ALA A 98 -8.79 11.23 5.46
N ARG A 99 -8.25 10.99 4.26
CA ARG A 99 -8.20 11.99 3.18
C ARG A 99 -9.07 11.67 1.97
N THR A 100 -9.54 10.44 1.84
CA THR A 100 -10.28 10.00 0.64
C THR A 100 -11.51 9.19 1.03
N THR A 101 -12.64 9.51 0.40
CA THR A 101 -13.91 8.78 0.57
C THR A 101 -13.91 7.44 -0.17
N ASP A 102 -13.07 7.30 -1.20
CA ASP A 102 -12.88 6.08 -2.00
C ASP A 102 -11.66 5.24 -1.56
N SER A 103 -11.20 5.42 -0.32
CA SER A 103 -10.04 4.73 0.26
C SER A 103 -10.11 3.21 0.12
N ARG A 104 -11.28 2.59 0.36
CA ARG A 104 -11.51 1.15 0.17
C ARG A 104 -11.15 0.66 -1.24
N ALA A 105 -11.60 1.39 -2.26
CA ALA A 105 -11.32 1.04 -3.65
C ALA A 105 -9.83 1.15 -3.97
N ARG A 106 -9.18 2.22 -3.50
CA ARG A 106 -7.74 2.45 -3.69
C ARG A 106 -6.86 1.42 -2.99
N LEU A 107 -7.24 0.99 -1.78
CA LEU A 107 -6.54 -0.08 -1.07
C LEU A 107 -6.73 -1.44 -1.75
N THR A 108 -7.95 -1.71 -2.23
CA THR A 108 -8.21 -2.89 -3.08
C THR A 108 -7.33 -2.88 -4.32
N ASP A 109 -7.25 -1.75 -5.03
CA ASP A 109 -6.40 -1.62 -6.21
C ASP A 109 -4.91 -1.81 -5.88
N PHE A 110 -4.44 -1.31 -4.73
CA PHE A 110 -3.08 -1.55 -4.27
C PHE A 110 -2.82 -3.04 -4.02
N LEU A 111 -3.72 -3.73 -3.32
CA LEU A 111 -3.61 -5.17 -3.06
C LEU A 111 -3.61 -5.98 -4.36
N VAL A 112 -4.51 -5.66 -5.30
CA VAL A 112 -4.61 -6.35 -6.60
C VAL A 112 -3.39 -6.07 -7.48
N ALA A 113 -2.89 -4.84 -7.53
CA ALA A 113 -1.71 -4.48 -8.33
C ALA A 113 -0.42 -5.17 -7.85
N HIS A 114 -0.42 -5.66 -6.61
CA HIS A 114 0.69 -6.39 -6.02
C HIS A 114 0.31 -7.85 -5.72
N PHE A 115 -0.69 -8.39 -6.43
CA PHE A 115 -1.13 -9.77 -6.27
C PHE A 115 0.05 -10.76 -6.44
N ASP A 116 0.91 -10.54 -7.45
CA ASP A 116 2.09 -11.38 -7.67
C ASP A 116 3.10 -11.31 -6.52
N GLU A 117 3.06 -10.26 -5.68
CA GLU A 117 3.91 -10.14 -4.50
C GLU A 117 3.40 -11.00 -3.33
N LEU A 118 2.14 -11.46 -3.37
CA LEU A 118 1.53 -12.35 -2.36
C LEU A 118 1.78 -13.83 -2.66
N VAL A 119 1.95 -14.21 -3.93
CA VAL A 119 2.04 -15.61 -4.39
C VAL A 119 3.39 -16.27 -4.07
N TYR A 120 4.40 -15.52 -3.62
CA TYR A 120 5.73 -16.03 -3.27
C TYR A 120 5.93 -16.37 -1.78
N VAL A 121 4.86 -16.73 -1.04
CA VAL A 121 4.94 -17.16 0.37
C VAL A 121 4.67 -18.66 0.50
#